data_AF-A0A2E1U6S4-F1
#
_entry.id   AF-A0A2E1U6S4-F1
#
_cell.length_a   1.000
_cell.length_b   1.000
_cell.length_c   1.000
_cell.angle_alpha   90.00
_cell.angle_beta   90.00
_cell.angle_gamma   90.00
#
_symmetry.space_group_name_H-M   'P 1'
#
loop_
_entity.id
_entity.type
_entity.pdbx_description
1 polymer ?
#
loop_
_entity_poly.entity_id
_entity_poly.type
_entity_poly.pdbx_seq_one_letter_code
_entity_poly.pdbx_strand_id
1 'polypeptide(L)'
;EAIWANDRTLVLRDGQRLVAVGGLDGGLDAENPERGFVAWEATLPEVPTKILAVPSNLQGRNGVLAFSTDMKQLFEVRAEPDQEPMVQSYEVADTSVFSGVNPNFLNFVGTGTESDCSPTNQDGCKILIDIFHPGAGEVVQLVVPAEAGAVLTKVRPILGGPNQTRSSLAINDAGHCLFTEGGSIKVYAPIMRANGMVLEPIDSPFNGAPAGGGLLVDRSTTNFDPVEHSVENGWFDLAGGDIEEVFCPSDVNRDGNVDFSDMLKVLGDWGCVQGCSGDANGDVLVNFEDVLAVLNHWGGC
;
A
#
# COMPACT_ATOMS: atom_id res chain seq x y z
N GLU A 1 -14.82 10.64 -0.12
CA GLU A 1 -13.86 9.62 -0.59
C GLU A 1 -12.73 9.55 0.42
N ALA A 2 -12.11 8.40 0.63
CA ALA A 2 -11.03 8.24 1.61
C ALA A 2 -9.89 7.42 0.99
N ILE A 3 -8.64 7.83 1.23
CA ILE A 3 -7.45 7.14 0.73
C ILE A 3 -6.33 7.20 1.77
N TRP A 4 -5.60 6.11 1.93
CA TRP A 4 -4.36 6.10 2.70
C TRP A 4 -3.26 6.72 1.86
N ALA A 5 -2.74 7.87 2.29
CA ALA A 5 -1.60 8.52 1.62
C ALA A 5 -0.28 7.81 1.96
N ASN A 6 -0.19 7.26 3.16
CA ASN A 6 0.87 6.36 3.61
C ASN A 6 0.34 5.47 4.75
N ASP A 7 1.21 4.70 5.39
CA ASP A 7 0.92 3.81 6.52
C ASP A 7 0.35 4.55 7.76
N ARG A 8 0.48 5.87 7.83
CA ARG A 8 0.13 6.68 9.01
C ARG A 8 -0.88 7.79 8.76
N THR A 9 -1.18 8.08 7.50
CA THR A 9 -1.97 9.24 7.09
C THR A 9 -3.15 8.82 6.23
N LEU A 10 -4.36 9.03 6.76
CA LEU A 10 -5.61 8.89 6.03
C LEU A 10 -6.07 10.24 5.51
N VAL A 11 -6.31 10.35 4.20
CA VAL A 11 -6.85 11.56 3.57
C VAL A 11 -8.32 11.37 3.25
N LEU A 12 -9.15 12.26 3.80
CA LEU A 12 -10.59 12.33 3.60
C LEU A 12 -10.92 13.47 2.65
N ARG A 13 -11.73 13.19 1.63
CA ARG A 13 -12.28 14.20 0.72
C ARG A 13 -13.76 14.43 0.96
N ASP A 14 -14.11 15.69 1.19
CA ASP A 14 -15.48 16.22 1.21
C ASP A 14 -15.61 17.37 0.18
N GLY A 15 -16.22 17.07 -0.97
CA GLY A 15 -16.28 18.01 -2.09
C GLY A 15 -14.88 18.41 -2.57
N GLN A 16 -14.56 19.71 -2.44
CA GLN A 16 -13.25 20.30 -2.75
C GLN A 16 -12.25 20.21 -1.59
N ARG A 17 -12.73 19.95 -0.38
CA ARG A 17 -11.90 19.95 0.83
C ARG A 17 -11.25 18.58 1.01
N LEU A 18 -9.96 18.61 1.31
CA LEU A 18 -9.15 17.47 1.70
C LEU A 18 -8.71 17.67 3.15
N VAL A 19 -8.87 16.64 3.97
CA VAL A 19 -8.47 16.62 5.37
C VAL A 19 -7.60 15.39 5.59
N ALA A 20 -6.35 15.59 5.96
CA ALA A 20 -5.46 14.50 6.33
C ALA A 20 -5.46 14.30 7.84
N VAL A 21 -5.64 13.05 8.27
CA VAL A 21 -5.59 12.62 9.65
C VAL A 21 -4.34 11.77 9.81
N GLY A 22 -3.39 12.24 10.63
CA GLY A 22 -2.12 11.55 10.92
C GLY A 22 -2.15 10.78 12.24
N GLY A 23 -1.07 10.05 12.54
CA GLY A 23 -0.87 9.38 13.84
C GLY A 23 -1.78 8.16 14.07
N LEU A 24 -2.16 7.46 13.00
CA LEU A 24 -3.07 6.31 13.06
C LEU A 24 -2.37 4.98 13.44
N ASP A 25 -1.04 4.98 13.58
CA ASP A 25 -0.22 3.82 13.97
C ASP A 25 -0.14 3.58 15.48
N GLY A 26 -0.80 4.40 16.30
CA GLY A 26 -1.02 4.11 17.73
C GLY A 26 0.24 4.15 18.60
N GLY A 27 1.36 4.68 18.10
CA GLY A 27 2.55 4.94 18.90
C GLY A 27 2.26 6.02 19.93
N LEU A 28 2.04 5.61 21.18
CA LEU A 28 1.93 6.52 22.32
C LEU A 28 3.26 7.27 22.48
N ASP A 29 3.34 8.54 22.09
CA ASP A 29 4.26 9.42 22.80
C ASP A 29 3.74 9.51 24.25
N ALA A 30 4.64 9.47 25.22
CA ALA A 30 4.24 9.62 26.62
C ALA A 30 3.76 11.06 26.93
N GLU A 31 3.89 11.97 25.96
CA GLU A 31 3.69 13.41 26.12
C GLU A 31 2.34 13.92 25.55
N ASN A 32 1.69 13.20 24.61
CA ASN A 32 0.41 13.54 24.00
C ASN A 32 -0.50 12.31 23.77
N PRO A 33 -1.12 11.79 24.85
CA PRO A 33 -1.99 10.61 24.81
C PRO A 33 -3.33 10.79 24.06
N GLU A 34 -3.55 11.91 23.36
CA GLU A 34 -4.76 12.18 22.58
C GLU A 34 -4.51 12.34 21.08
N ARG A 35 -4.63 11.22 20.36
CA ARG A 35 -5.50 11.04 19.18
C ARG A 35 -5.10 11.67 17.85
N GLY A 36 -5.44 10.96 16.77
CA GLY A 36 -5.24 11.38 15.38
C GLY A 36 -5.63 12.84 15.17
N PHE A 37 -4.63 13.66 14.89
CA PHE A 37 -4.79 15.08 14.66
C PHE A 37 -5.00 15.32 13.17
N VAL A 38 -5.69 16.42 12.85
CA VAL A 38 -5.70 16.92 11.48
C VAL A 38 -4.29 17.37 11.18
N ALA A 39 -3.57 16.58 10.38
CA ALA A 39 -2.20 16.85 9.98
C ALA A 39 -2.15 18.07 9.05
N TRP A 40 -3.08 18.13 8.10
CA TRP A 40 -3.23 19.26 7.19
C TRP A 40 -4.62 19.29 6.55
N GLU A 41 -5.01 20.47 6.08
CA GLU A 41 -6.22 20.66 5.27
C GLU A 41 -5.92 21.47 4.01
N ALA A 42 -6.43 21.00 2.87
CA ALA A 42 -6.31 21.70 1.61
C ALA A 42 -7.68 21.87 0.95
N THR A 43 -7.86 22.96 0.21
CA THR A 43 -9.04 23.17 -0.63
C THR A 43 -8.60 23.16 -2.09
N LEU A 44 -9.14 22.22 -2.86
CA LEU A 44 -8.87 22.12 -4.30
C LEU A 44 -9.66 23.17 -5.08
N PRO A 45 -9.19 23.59 -6.27
CA PRO A 45 -9.89 24.57 -7.11
C PRO A 45 -11.28 24.09 -7.58
N GLU A 46 -11.47 22.78 -7.69
CA GLU A 46 -12.72 22.15 -8.08
C GLU A 46 -12.95 20.84 -7.30
N VAL A 47 -14.14 20.25 -7.44
CA VAL A 47 -14.42 18.93 -6.87
C VAL A 47 -13.73 17.90 -7.78
N PRO A 48 -12.69 17.19 -7.33
CA PRO A 48 -11.97 16.29 -8.21
C PRO A 48 -12.79 15.03 -8.46
N THR A 49 -12.53 14.38 -9.60
CA THR A 49 -13.19 13.11 -9.91
C THR A 49 -12.65 11.96 -9.07
N LYS A 50 -11.35 11.97 -8.78
CA LYS A 50 -10.69 10.94 -7.98
C LYS A 50 -9.45 11.50 -7.31
N ILE A 51 -9.10 10.93 -6.17
CA ILE A 51 -7.83 11.17 -5.48
C ILE A 51 -6.95 9.92 -5.48
N LEU A 52 -5.62 10.11 -5.56
CA LEU A 52 -4.61 9.06 -5.50
C LEU A 52 -3.55 9.41 -4.46
N ALA A 53 -3.06 8.42 -3.74
CA ALA A 53 -1.91 8.58 -2.87
C ALA A 53 -0.64 8.77 -3.70
N VAL A 54 0.23 9.69 -3.27
CA VAL A 54 1.61 9.74 -3.74
C VAL A 54 2.44 8.78 -2.85
N PRO A 55 3.36 7.98 -3.39
CA PRO A 55 4.12 7.03 -2.60
C PRO A 55 5.01 7.79 -1.61
N SER A 56 5.06 7.31 -0.36
CA SER A 56 5.83 7.91 0.74
C SER A 56 7.35 7.87 0.52
N ASN A 57 7.86 7.03 -0.39
CA ASN A 57 9.28 6.92 -0.71
C ASN A 57 9.80 8.07 -1.60
N LEU A 58 8.94 9.01 -2.00
CA LEU A 58 9.34 10.26 -2.64
C LEU A 58 9.54 11.35 -1.56
N GLN A 59 10.76 11.49 -1.05
CA GLN A 59 11.15 12.57 -0.15
C GLN A 59 10.71 13.92 -0.71
N GLY A 60 9.92 14.66 0.08
CA GLY A 60 9.40 15.98 -0.27
C GLY A 60 8.15 15.99 -1.16
N ARG A 61 7.59 14.83 -1.53
CA ARG A 61 6.30 14.73 -2.25
C ARG A 61 5.28 13.89 -1.49
N ASN A 62 5.12 14.19 -0.21
CA ASN A 62 4.08 13.59 0.63
C ASN A 62 2.71 14.22 0.31
N GLY A 63 1.71 13.38 0.03
CA GLY A 63 0.32 13.84 -0.07
C GLY A 63 -0.51 13.09 -1.12
N VAL A 64 -1.32 13.83 -1.88
CA VAL A 64 -2.29 13.23 -2.81
C VAL A 64 -2.32 13.95 -4.15
N LEU A 65 -2.63 13.19 -5.19
CA LEU A 65 -2.97 13.69 -6.51
C LEU A 65 -4.49 13.70 -6.68
N ALA A 66 -5.02 14.70 -7.37
CA ALA A 66 -6.44 14.89 -7.61
C ALA A 66 -6.68 15.31 -9.06
N PHE A 67 -7.50 14.55 -9.79
CA PHE A 67 -7.83 14.86 -11.18
C PHE A 67 -9.02 15.81 -11.29
N SER A 68 -8.92 16.79 -12.19
CA SER A 68 -10.06 17.64 -12.56
C SER A 68 -11.23 16.83 -13.10
N THR A 69 -12.42 17.45 -13.10
CA THR A 69 -13.63 16.82 -13.65
C THR A 69 -13.48 16.51 -15.15
N ASP A 70 -12.75 17.35 -15.87
CA ASP A 70 -12.53 17.25 -17.31
C ASP A 70 -11.22 16.55 -17.71
N MET A 71 -10.46 16.03 -16.74
CA MET A 71 -9.16 15.36 -16.92
C MET A 71 -8.08 16.22 -17.60
N LYS A 72 -8.26 17.55 -17.68
CA LYS A 72 -7.25 18.48 -18.22
C LYS A 72 -6.23 18.94 -17.20
N GLN A 73 -6.57 18.83 -15.92
CA GLN A 73 -5.69 19.24 -14.83
C GLN A 73 -5.48 18.12 -13.83
N LEU A 74 -4.27 18.11 -13.29
CA LEU A 74 -3.88 17.31 -12.14
C LEU A 74 -3.44 18.26 -11.03
N PHE A 75 -4.02 18.12 -9.86
CA PHE A 75 -3.63 18.85 -8.66
C PHE A 75 -2.82 17.92 -7.76
N GLU A 76 -1.61 18.31 -7.43
CA GLU A 76 -0.83 17.67 -6.38
C GLU A 76 -0.94 18.51 -5.12
N VAL A 77 -1.42 17.88 -4.05
CA VAL A 77 -1.38 18.45 -2.71
C VAL A 77 -0.16 17.88 -2.02
N ARG A 78 0.87 18.72 -1.82
CA ARG A 78 2.07 18.40 -1.06
C ARG A 78 1.91 18.94 0.35
N ALA A 79 2.12 18.10 1.34
CA ALA A 79 1.96 18.49 2.72
C ALA A 79 2.95 17.73 3.60
N GLU A 80 3.75 18.50 4.33
CA GLU A 80 4.61 17.98 5.39
C GLU A 80 3.93 18.23 6.75
N PRO A 81 4.22 17.42 7.78
CA PRO A 81 3.83 17.73 9.14
C PRO A 81 4.25 19.15 9.49
N ASP A 82 3.33 19.95 10.04
CA ASP A 82 3.55 21.33 10.50
C ASP A 82 3.81 22.40 9.43
N GLN A 83 3.58 22.11 8.15
CA GLN A 83 3.60 23.12 7.07
C GLN A 83 2.23 23.30 6.41
N GLU A 84 1.95 24.51 5.93
CA GLU A 84 0.75 24.74 5.11
C GLU A 84 0.84 23.89 3.84
N PRO A 85 -0.22 23.13 3.52
CA PRO A 85 -0.21 22.28 2.34
C PRO A 85 -0.16 23.13 1.08
N MET A 86 0.71 22.75 0.16
CA MET A 86 0.84 23.39 -1.14
C MET A 86 0.01 22.65 -2.17
N VAL A 87 -0.79 23.38 -2.94
CA VAL A 87 -1.54 22.83 -4.08
C VAL A 87 -0.86 23.26 -5.37
N GLN A 88 -0.23 22.31 -6.05
CA GLN A 88 0.41 22.51 -7.34
C GLN A 88 -0.49 21.98 -8.47
N SER A 89 -0.71 22.78 -9.50
CA SER A 89 -1.50 22.39 -10.67
C SER A 89 -0.59 22.03 -11.85
N TYR A 90 -0.96 20.98 -12.57
CA TYR A 90 -0.32 20.55 -13.80
C TYR A 90 -1.36 20.44 -14.91
N GLU A 91 -0.98 20.86 -16.13
CA GLU A 91 -1.79 20.65 -17.33
C GLU A 91 -1.46 19.29 -17.95
N VAL A 92 -2.47 18.52 -18.34
CA VAL A 92 -2.25 17.27 -19.08
C VAL A 92 -2.03 17.60 -20.55
N ALA A 93 -0.86 17.23 -21.08
CA ALA A 93 -0.42 17.63 -22.42
C ALA A 93 -1.32 17.09 -23.55
N ASP A 94 -1.84 15.87 -23.42
CA ASP A 94 -2.74 15.26 -24.39
C ASP A 94 -3.93 14.61 -23.68
N THR A 95 -5.07 15.28 -23.68
CA THR A 95 -6.30 14.74 -23.08
C THR A 95 -7.09 13.84 -24.03
N SER A 96 -6.68 13.71 -25.30
CA SER A 96 -7.39 12.84 -26.24
C SER A 96 -7.33 11.37 -25.83
N VAL A 97 -6.30 10.99 -25.06
CA VAL A 97 -6.13 9.67 -24.44
C VAL A 97 -7.22 9.31 -23.42
N PHE A 98 -8.05 10.27 -22.99
CA PHE A 98 -9.19 10.03 -22.09
C PHE A 98 -10.54 10.09 -22.82
N SER A 99 -10.55 10.29 -24.14
CA SER A 99 -11.80 10.43 -24.91
C SER A 99 -12.65 9.17 -24.80
N GLY A 100 -13.90 9.32 -24.34
CA GLY A 100 -14.83 8.19 -24.17
C GLY A 100 -14.55 7.32 -22.94
N VAL A 101 -13.57 7.68 -22.09
CA VAL A 101 -13.37 7.05 -20.79
C VAL A 101 -14.29 7.69 -19.77
N ASN A 102 -14.99 6.89 -18.99
CA ASN A 102 -15.68 7.38 -17.81
C ASN A 102 -14.66 7.49 -16.66
N PRO A 103 -14.44 8.69 -16.11
CA PRO A 103 -13.50 8.91 -15.00
C PRO A 103 -13.72 7.99 -13.79
N ASN A 104 -14.97 7.61 -13.53
CA ASN A 104 -15.33 6.72 -12.42
C ASN A 104 -14.90 5.25 -12.66
N PHE A 105 -14.62 4.87 -13.91
CA PHE A 105 -14.11 3.55 -14.29
C PHE A 105 -12.61 3.55 -14.57
N LEU A 106 -11.91 4.68 -14.37
CA LEU A 106 -10.45 4.65 -14.34
C LEU A 106 -10.00 3.87 -13.10
N ASN A 107 -9.51 2.65 -13.36
CA ASN A 107 -8.61 1.97 -12.45
C ASN A 107 -7.27 2.69 -12.52
N PHE A 108 -7.17 3.78 -11.77
CA PHE A 108 -5.90 4.39 -11.46
C PHE A 108 -5.13 3.42 -10.60
N VAL A 109 -4.07 2.89 -11.16
CA VAL A 109 -3.25 1.91 -10.46
C VAL A 109 -2.04 2.64 -10.00
N GLY A 110 -2.06 3.03 -8.72
CA GLY A 110 -0.93 3.53 -7.95
C GLY A 110 -0.11 4.63 -8.61
N THR A 111 0.96 4.95 -7.92
CA THR A 111 1.96 5.93 -8.28
C THR A 111 3.31 5.20 -8.19
N GLY A 112 4.24 5.49 -9.09
CA GLY A 112 5.56 4.85 -9.11
C GLY A 112 6.63 5.83 -9.55
N THR A 113 7.89 5.45 -9.41
CA THR A 113 9.05 6.26 -9.82
C THR A 113 9.70 5.66 -11.07
N GLU A 114 10.34 6.49 -11.89
CA GLU A 114 11.26 5.95 -12.91
C GLU A 114 12.45 5.28 -12.19
N SER A 115 13.02 4.23 -12.79
CA SER A 115 14.13 3.43 -12.26
C SER A 115 15.38 4.23 -11.88
N ASP A 116 15.45 5.48 -12.32
CA ASP A 116 16.61 6.37 -12.14
C ASP A 116 16.48 7.25 -10.87
N CYS A 117 15.42 7.05 -10.09
CA CYS A 117 15.23 7.68 -8.78
C CYS A 117 16.15 7.04 -7.73
N SER A 118 17.36 7.59 -7.61
CA SER A 118 18.29 7.25 -6.51
C SER A 118 17.83 7.90 -5.20
N PRO A 119 18.04 7.26 -4.03
CA PRO A 119 17.80 7.87 -2.72
C PRO A 119 18.48 9.24 -2.54
N THR A 120 19.57 9.47 -3.26
CA THR A 120 20.42 10.67 -3.19
C THR A 120 20.04 11.80 -4.16
N ASN A 121 19.08 11.60 -5.07
CA ASN A 121 18.65 12.63 -6.04
C ASN A 121 17.17 12.49 -6.37
N GLN A 122 16.33 12.79 -5.38
CA GLN A 122 14.86 12.65 -5.48
C GLN A 122 14.17 13.87 -6.09
N ASP A 123 14.86 15.02 -6.16
CA ASP A 123 14.33 16.27 -6.73
C ASP A 123 14.01 16.17 -8.24
N GLY A 124 14.47 15.12 -8.93
CA GLY A 124 14.14 14.81 -10.33
C GLY A 124 13.05 13.75 -10.53
N CYS A 125 12.46 13.22 -9.46
CA CYS A 125 11.59 12.06 -9.54
C CYS A 125 10.19 12.38 -10.08
N LYS A 126 9.87 11.72 -11.20
CA LYS A 126 8.56 11.79 -11.84
C LYS A 126 7.60 10.80 -11.18
N ILE A 127 6.33 11.20 -11.03
CA ILE A 127 5.28 10.27 -10.60
C ILE A 127 4.68 9.64 -11.84
N LEU A 128 4.65 8.32 -11.87
CA LEU A 128 4.01 7.53 -12.92
C LEU A 128 2.61 7.11 -12.46
N ILE A 129 1.56 7.50 -13.19
CA ILE A 129 0.17 7.10 -12.94
C ILE A 129 -0.29 6.25 -14.10
N ASP A 130 -0.61 4.99 -13.86
CA ASP A 130 -1.06 4.10 -14.92
C ASP A 130 -2.59 3.97 -14.91
N ILE A 131 -3.16 4.07 -16.11
CA ILE A 131 -4.60 4.14 -16.35
C ILE A 131 -4.95 3.10 -17.41
N PHE A 132 -5.92 2.24 -17.11
CA PHE A 132 -6.48 1.36 -18.13
C PHE A 132 -7.58 2.06 -18.93
N HIS A 133 -7.47 2.02 -20.27
CA HIS A 133 -8.53 2.46 -21.17
C HIS A 133 -9.34 1.25 -21.67
N PRO A 134 -10.49 0.91 -21.04
CA PRO A 134 -11.25 -0.31 -21.36
C PRO A 134 -11.76 -0.36 -22.80
N GLY A 135 -12.12 0.78 -23.39
CA GLY A 135 -12.58 0.85 -24.78
C GLY A 135 -11.48 0.68 -25.86
N ALA A 136 -10.22 0.94 -25.52
CA ALA A 136 -9.09 0.92 -26.47
C ALA A 136 -8.18 -0.31 -26.28
N GLY A 137 -8.25 -0.98 -25.11
CA GLY A 137 -7.37 -2.09 -24.80
C GLY A 137 -5.93 -1.67 -24.48
N GLU A 138 -5.72 -0.40 -24.15
CA GLU A 138 -4.41 0.23 -23.93
C GLU A 138 -4.23 0.63 -22.45
N VAL A 139 -2.98 0.75 -22.02
CA VAL A 139 -2.62 1.38 -20.76
C VAL A 139 -2.04 2.75 -21.07
N VAL A 140 -2.64 3.80 -20.52
CA VAL A 140 -2.13 5.16 -20.59
C VAL A 140 -1.33 5.41 -19.32
N GLN A 141 -0.04 5.70 -19.48
CA GLN A 141 0.81 6.14 -18.38
C GLN A 141 0.91 7.66 -18.40
N LEU A 142 0.58 8.30 -17.30
CA LEU A 142 0.83 9.71 -17.07
C LEU A 142 2.15 9.87 -16.34
N VAL A 143 2.94 10.83 -16.78
CA VAL A 143 4.25 11.15 -16.23
C VAL A 143 4.16 12.56 -15.66
N VAL A 144 4.01 12.64 -14.34
CA VAL A 144 3.95 13.91 -13.61
C VAL A 144 5.39 14.35 -13.31
N PRO A 145 5.81 15.53 -13.79
CA PRO A 145 7.17 16.02 -13.53
C PRO A 145 7.39 16.31 -12.04
N ALA A 146 8.67 16.36 -11.63
CA ALA A 146 9.06 16.76 -10.28
C ALA A 146 8.83 18.26 -10.03
N GLU A 147 9.19 19.07 -11.02
CA GLU A 147 9.01 20.52 -11.03
C GLU A 147 7.76 20.94 -11.83
N ALA A 148 7.53 22.25 -11.94
CA ALA A 148 6.47 22.82 -12.77
C ALA A 148 6.61 22.38 -14.24
N GLY A 149 5.51 21.93 -14.84
CA GLY A 149 5.48 21.46 -16.21
C GLY A 149 4.16 20.80 -16.59
N ALA A 150 4.11 20.25 -17.79
CA ALA A 150 2.95 19.49 -18.26
C ALA A 150 3.09 18.00 -17.88
N VAL A 151 1.98 17.37 -17.52
CA VAL A 151 1.88 15.92 -17.38
C VAL A 151 1.96 15.32 -18.78
N LEU A 152 2.97 14.50 -19.02
CA LEU A 152 3.13 13.81 -20.30
C LEU A 152 2.35 12.51 -20.30
N THR A 153 1.85 12.12 -21.47
CA THR A 153 1.09 10.89 -21.65
C THR A 153 1.88 9.91 -22.51
N LYS A 154 1.98 8.66 -22.06
CA LYS A 154 2.58 7.56 -22.81
C LYS A 154 1.57 6.43 -22.94
N VAL A 155 1.09 6.21 -24.16
CA VAL A 155 0.20 5.09 -24.47
C VAL A 155 1.03 3.83 -24.66
N ARG A 156 0.72 2.79 -23.88
CA ARG A 156 1.32 1.45 -23.95
C ARG A 156 0.25 0.48 -24.48
N PRO A 157 0.28 0.13 -25.77
CA PRO A 157 -0.68 -0.83 -26.33
C PRO A 157 -0.46 -2.21 -25.71
N ILE A 158 -1.55 -2.92 -25.44
CA ILE A 158 -1.47 -4.32 -24.99
C ILE A 158 -1.48 -5.22 -26.22
N LEU A 159 -0.39 -5.94 -26.41
CA LEU A 159 -0.12 -6.79 -27.56
C LEU A 159 -0.38 -8.25 -27.22
N GLY A 160 -1.31 -8.86 -27.96
CA GLY A 160 -1.69 -10.26 -27.75
C GLY A 160 -2.54 -10.49 -26.50
N GLY A 161 -2.89 -11.76 -26.27
CA GLY A 161 -3.83 -12.18 -25.22
C GLY A 161 -5.25 -12.39 -25.73
N PRO A 162 -6.12 -13.03 -24.92
CA PRO A 162 -7.50 -13.30 -25.31
C PRO A 162 -8.28 -11.98 -25.41
N ASN A 163 -9.08 -11.82 -26.48
CA ASN A 163 -9.95 -10.66 -26.67
C ASN A 163 -11.20 -10.76 -25.79
N GLN A 164 -10.99 -10.78 -24.48
CA GLN A 164 -12.04 -10.88 -23.47
C GLN A 164 -12.20 -9.57 -22.71
N THR A 165 -13.39 -9.37 -22.14
CA THR A 165 -13.69 -8.21 -21.31
C THR A 165 -12.80 -8.21 -20.08
N ARG A 166 -12.02 -7.14 -19.90
CA ARG A 166 -11.20 -6.92 -18.72
C ARG A 166 -12.04 -6.23 -17.64
N SER A 167 -12.07 -6.77 -16.43
CA SER A 167 -12.86 -6.22 -15.33
C SER A 167 -12.06 -5.34 -14.35
N SER A 168 -10.76 -5.60 -14.21
CA SER A 168 -9.89 -4.83 -13.33
C SER A 168 -8.45 -4.79 -13.85
N LEU A 169 -7.69 -3.81 -13.36
CA LEU A 169 -6.25 -3.68 -13.56
C LEU A 169 -5.59 -3.50 -12.19
N ALA A 170 -4.48 -4.19 -11.98
CA ALA A 170 -3.49 -3.92 -10.95
C ALA A 170 -2.09 -3.93 -11.56
N ILE A 171 -1.10 -3.34 -10.90
CA ILE A 171 0.27 -3.24 -11.39
C ILE A 171 1.18 -3.48 -10.20
N ASN A 172 2.16 -4.36 -10.39
CA ASN A 172 3.16 -4.66 -9.36
C ASN A 172 4.40 -3.75 -9.50
N ASP A 173 5.34 -3.89 -8.59
CA ASP A 173 6.57 -3.07 -8.55
C ASP A 173 7.50 -3.31 -9.75
N ALA A 174 7.37 -4.45 -10.43
CA ALA A 174 8.07 -4.72 -11.69
C ALA A 174 7.43 -4.01 -12.91
N GLY A 175 6.35 -3.25 -12.71
CA GLY A 175 5.60 -2.59 -13.78
C GLY A 175 4.78 -3.57 -14.64
N HIS A 176 4.56 -4.79 -14.16
CA HIS A 176 3.68 -5.74 -14.84
C HIS A 176 2.22 -5.35 -14.59
N CYS A 177 1.39 -5.36 -15.64
CA CYS A 177 -0.05 -5.16 -15.50
C CYS A 177 -0.74 -6.51 -15.32
N LEU A 178 -1.48 -6.64 -14.23
CA LEU A 178 -2.33 -7.77 -13.93
C LEU A 178 -3.79 -7.39 -14.24
N PHE A 179 -4.41 -8.10 -15.16
CA PHE A 179 -5.82 -7.93 -15.51
C PHE A 179 -6.64 -9.10 -15.04
N THR A 180 -7.89 -8.84 -14.63
CA THR A 180 -8.89 -9.91 -14.55
C THR A 180 -9.58 -10.06 -15.90
N GLU A 181 -9.37 -11.20 -16.54
CA GLU A 181 -9.88 -11.53 -17.86
C GLU A 181 -10.48 -12.94 -17.84
N GLY A 182 -11.76 -13.05 -18.18
CA GLY A 182 -12.43 -14.35 -18.27
C GLY A 182 -12.48 -15.14 -16.97
N GLY A 183 -12.45 -14.46 -15.82
CA GLY A 183 -12.41 -15.10 -14.50
C GLY A 183 -11.02 -15.57 -14.06
N SER A 184 -9.96 -15.14 -14.74
CA SER A 184 -8.58 -15.44 -14.38
C SER A 184 -7.70 -14.20 -14.44
N ILE A 185 -6.59 -14.20 -13.72
CA ILE A 185 -5.58 -13.15 -13.80
C ILE A 185 -4.73 -13.37 -15.05
N LYS A 186 -4.45 -12.30 -15.78
CA LYS A 186 -3.50 -12.24 -16.90
C LYS A 186 -2.44 -11.21 -16.60
N VAL A 187 -1.19 -11.63 -16.64
CA VAL A 187 -0.06 -10.75 -16.34
C VAL A 187 0.62 -10.34 -17.63
N TYR A 188 0.84 -9.05 -17.80
CA TYR A 188 1.47 -8.46 -18.96
C TYR A 188 2.72 -7.70 -18.53
N ALA A 189 3.84 -7.99 -19.18
CA ALA A 189 5.12 -7.35 -18.91
C ALA A 189 5.42 -6.24 -19.94
N PRO A 190 6.12 -5.17 -19.55
CA PRO A 190 6.57 -4.15 -20.49
C PRO A 190 7.62 -4.71 -21.46
N ILE A 191 7.56 -4.30 -22.72
CA ILE A 191 8.57 -4.72 -23.71
C ILE A 191 9.78 -3.80 -23.60
N MET A 192 10.90 -4.30 -23.06
CA MET A 192 12.10 -3.49 -22.78
C MET A 192 12.67 -2.71 -23.98
N ARG A 193 12.41 -3.15 -25.22
CA ARG A 193 12.91 -2.50 -26.45
C ARG A 193 11.82 -1.95 -27.37
N ALA A 194 10.56 -1.98 -26.97
CA ALA A 194 9.45 -1.50 -27.79
C ALA A 194 8.38 -0.83 -26.94
N ASN A 195 7.54 -0.01 -27.56
CA ASN A 195 6.39 0.55 -26.87
C ASN A 195 5.26 -0.49 -26.84
N GLY A 196 4.99 -1.07 -25.68
CA GLY A 196 3.89 -2.00 -25.52
C GLY A 196 4.04 -2.92 -24.32
N MET A 197 2.96 -3.64 -24.06
CA MET A 197 2.81 -4.63 -23.02
C MET A 197 2.55 -5.98 -23.70
N VAL A 198 3.24 -7.04 -23.31
CA VAL A 198 3.03 -8.39 -23.87
C VAL A 198 2.61 -9.34 -22.77
N LEU A 199 1.73 -10.29 -23.10
CA LEU A 199 1.33 -11.34 -22.16
C LEU A 199 2.58 -12.08 -21.67
N GLU A 200 2.80 -12.06 -20.36
CA GLU A 200 3.94 -12.70 -19.73
C GLU A 200 3.78 -14.22 -19.88
N PRO A 201 4.77 -14.94 -20.45
CA PRO A 201 4.52 -16.30 -20.91
C PRO A 201 4.16 -17.30 -19.81
N ILE A 202 4.76 -17.27 -18.60
CA ILE A 202 4.51 -18.27 -17.54
C ILE A 202 5.03 -17.85 -16.15
N ASP A 203 6.08 -17.03 -16.05
CA ASP A 203 6.88 -16.93 -14.80
C ASP A 203 6.18 -16.21 -13.64
N SER A 204 5.11 -15.45 -13.91
CA SER A 204 4.33 -14.83 -12.84
C SER A 204 3.44 -15.86 -12.12
N PRO A 205 3.55 -16.03 -10.79
CA PRO A 205 2.70 -16.96 -10.03
C PRO A 205 1.21 -16.57 -10.07
N PHE A 206 0.90 -15.34 -10.50
CA PHE A 206 -0.47 -14.87 -10.64
C PHE A 206 -1.09 -15.25 -11.99
N ASN A 207 -0.30 -15.51 -13.03
CA ASN A 207 -0.85 -15.70 -14.37
C ASN A 207 -1.68 -17.00 -14.46
N GLY A 208 -2.96 -16.88 -14.79
CA GLY A 208 -3.92 -17.98 -14.83
C GLY A 208 -4.63 -18.28 -13.50
N ALA A 209 -4.26 -17.62 -12.40
CA ALA A 209 -4.96 -17.76 -11.12
C ALA A 209 -6.43 -17.32 -11.26
N PRO A 210 -7.39 -17.98 -10.60
CA PRO A 210 -8.78 -17.58 -10.65
C PRO A 210 -8.97 -16.21 -9.99
N ALA A 211 -9.78 -15.35 -10.61
CA ALA A 211 -10.11 -14.04 -10.06
C ALA A 211 -11.54 -13.62 -10.41
N GLY A 212 -12.17 -12.89 -9.48
CA GLY A 212 -13.47 -12.27 -9.69
C GLY A 212 -13.36 -10.98 -10.50
N GLY A 213 -14.34 -10.09 -10.33
CA GLY A 213 -14.36 -8.79 -11.02
C GLY A 213 -13.39 -7.75 -10.47
N GLY A 214 -12.74 -8.02 -9.33
CA GLY A 214 -11.80 -7.11 -8.67
C GLY A 214 -10.45 -7.77 -8.47
N LEU A 215 -9.39 -7.00 -8.70
CA LEU A 215 -8.02 -7.35 -8.39
C LEU A 215 -7.34 -6.11 -7.84
N LEU A 216 -6.79 -6.24 -6.65
CA LEU A 216 -5.91 -5.25 -6.05
C LEU A 216 -4.60 -5.97 -5.79
N VAL A 217 -3.54 -5.49 -6.43
CA VAL A 217 -2.17 -5.80 -6.04
C VAL A 217 -1.69 -4.53 -5.41
N ASP A 218 -1.41 -4.59 -4.11
CA ASP A 218 -0.81 -3.46 -3.44
C ASP A 218 0.59 -3.28 -4.02
N ARG A 219 0.89 -2.07 -4.49
CA ARG A 219 2.30 -1.71 -4.74
C ARG A 219 2.88 -1.55 -3.35
N SER A 220 3.95 -2.27 -3.04
CA SER A 220 4.46 -2.20 -1.68
C SER A 220 4.93 -0.78 -1.39
N THR A 221 4.15 -0.02 -0.61
CA THR A 221 4.54 1.32 -0.15
C THR A 221 5.56 1.25 0.98
N THR A 222 5.84 0.04 1.47
CA THR A 222 6.85 -0.26 2.49
C THR A 222 7.53 -1.60 2.20
N ASN A 223 8.85 -1.62 2.00
CA ASN A 223 9.79 -2.67 2.48
C ASN A 223 10.65 -3.56 1.54
N PHE A 224 11.09 -3.09 0.37
CA PHE A 224 12.46 -3.46 -0.03
C PHE A 224 13.21 -2.28 -0.66
N ASP A 225 13.72 -1.41 0.21
CA ASP A 225 14.90 -0.62 -0.15
C ASP A 225 16.13 -1.43 0.30
N PRO A 226 16.96 -1.95 -0.62
CA PRO A 226 18.12 -2.75 -0.25
C PRO A 226 19.16 -1.97 0.58
N VAL A 227 19.11 -0.64 0.60
CA VAL A 227 19.99 0.21 1.41
C VAL A 227 19.40 0.37 2.81
N GLU A 228 18.11 0.69 2.96
CA GLU A 228 17.48 0.79 4.30
C GLU A 228 17.22 -0.57 4.96
N HIS A 229 17.03 -1.62 4.16
CA HIS A 229 16.87 -3.01 4.61
C HIS A 229 18.18 -3.79 4.49
N SER A 230 19.31 -3.09 4.29
CA SER A 230 20.62 -3.70 4.41
C SER A 230 20.92 -4.04 5.87
N VAL A 231 21.69 -5.10 6.06
CA VAL A 231 22.29 -5.47 7.35
C VAL A 231 23.07 -4.33 8.04
N GLU A 232 23.46 -3.29 7.30
CA GLU A 232 24.16 -2.12 7.84
C GLU A 232 23.23 -1.17 8.64
N ASN A 233 21.93 -1.17 8.33
CA ASN A 233 20.91 -0.31 8.98
C ASN A 233 20.02 -1.06 9.99
N GLY A 234 20.42 -2.27 10.41
CA GLY A 234 19.79 -2.98 11.53
C GLY A 234 18.57 -3.84 11.18
N TRP A 235 18.21 -3.92 9.90
CA TRP A 235 17.20 -4.84 9.41
C TRP A 235 17.90 -6.06 8.79
N PHE A 236 17.54 -7.25 9.25
CA PHE A 236 18.02 -8.51 8.70
C PHE A 236 16.82 -9.32 8.22
N ASP A 237 16.93 -9.91 7.03
CA ASP A 237 16.03 -11.00 6.64
C ASP A 237 16.20 -12.11 7.68
N LEU A 238 15.11 -12.46 8.35
CA LEU A 238 15.07 -13.67 9.16
C LEU A 238 15.34 -14.83 8.20
N ALA A 239 16.45 -15.55 8.40
CA ALA A 239 16.61 -16.81 7.71
C ALA A 239 15.40 -17.67 8.06
N GLY A 240 14.93 -18.54 7.15
CA GLY A 240 13.71 -19.34 7.37
C GLY A 240 13.68 -20.26 8.61
N GLY A 241 14.67 -20.19 9.50
CA GLY A 241 14.70 -20.78 10.83
C GLY A 241 14.71 -19.79 12.01
N ASP A 242 14.68 -18.47 11.78
CA ASP A 242 14.67 -17.42 12.81
C ASP A 242 13.26 -16.86 13.08
N ILE A 243 12.22 -17.39 12.40
CA ILE A 243 10.80 -17.14 12.67
C ILE A 243 10.18 -18.15 13.65
N GLU A 244 11.00 -18.81 14.46
CA GLU A 244 10.52 -19.47 15.67
C GLU A 244 10.59 -18.49 16.86
N GLU A 245 9.79 -17.41 16.83
CA GLU A 245 8.90 -17.28 17.99
C GLU A 245 7.82 -18.34 17.74
N VAL A 246 8.09 -19.57 18.17
CA VAL A 246 7.02 -20.55 18.31
C VAL A 246 6.07 -19.90 19.31
N PHE A 247 4.95 -19.36 18.82
CA PHE A 247 3.89 -18.90 19.70
C PHE A 247 3.55 -20.08 20.60
N CYS A 248 3.97 -19.97 21.85
CA CYS A 248 3.92 -20.99 22.86
C CYS A 248 2.97 -20.45 23.93
N PRO A 249 1.65 -20.62 23.75
CA PRO A 249 0.65 -20.05 24.68
C PRO A 249 0.89 -20.40 26.15
N SER A 250 1.60 -21.50 26.39
CA SER A 250 1.95 -22.02 27.70
C SER A 250 3.18 -21.38 28.34
N ASP A 251 4.02 -20.66 27.58
CA ASP A 251 5.05 -19.75 28.10
C ASP A 251 4.39 -18.38 28.37
N VAL A 252 3.66 -18.33 29.48
CA VAL A 252 2.82 -17.20 29.86
C VAL A 252 3.64 -16.04 30.44
N ASN A 253 4.89 -16.29 30.83
CA ASN A 253 5.81 -15.27 31.30
C ASN A 253 6.75 -14.73 30.18
N ARG A 254 6.78 -15.41 29.02
CA ARG A 254 7.55 -15.09 27.81
C ARG A 254 9.05 -15.12 28.01
N ASP A 255 9.55 -16.09 28.77
CA ASP A 255 10.98 -16.28 29.03
C ASP A 255 11.65 -17.32 28.11
N GLY A 256 10.88 -17.93 27.22
CA GLY A 256 11.31 -18.94 26.25
C GLY A 256 11.24 -20.37 26.78
N ASN A 257 10.78 -20.60 28.01
CA ASN A 257 10.60 -21.94 28.56
C ASN A 257 9.24 -22.06 29.24
N VAL A 258 8.55 -23.19 29.04
CA VAL A 258 7.39 -23.57 29.83
C VAL A 258 7.86 -24.35 31.05
N ASP A 259 7.86 -23.69 32.20
CA ASP A 259 8.30 -24.28 33.45
C ASP A 259 7.41 -23.94 34.67
N PHE A 260 7.98 -24.08 35.86
CA PHE A 260 7.25 -23.81 37.10
C PHE A 260 6.87 -22.34 37.26
N SER A 261 7.59 -21.43 36.62
CA SER A 261 7.33 -19.99 36.63
C SER A 261 6.03 -19.66 35.91
N ASP A 262 5.74 -20.34 34.80
CA ASP A 262 4.46 -20.27 34.09
C ASP A 262 3.31 -20.81 34.92
N MET A 263 3.53 -21.96 35.57
CA MET A 263 2.56 -22.55 36.49
C MET A 263 2.19 -21.56 37.61
N LEU A 264 3.18 -20.89 38.20
CA LEU A 264 2.94 -19.87 39.22
C LEU A 264 2.17 -18.67 38.67
N LYS A 265 2.36 -18.31 37.40
CA LYS A 265 1.62 -17.22 36.76
C LYS A 265 0.15 -17.58 36.53
N VAL A 266 -0.13 -18.80 36.08
CA VAL A 266 -1.51 -19.34 35.97
C VAL A 266 -2.20 -19.36 37.33
N LEU A 267 -1.52 -19.88 38.37
CA LEU A 267 -2.08 -19.94 39.72
C LEU A 267 -2.26 -18.54 40.35
N GLY A 268 -1.41 -17.57 39.98
CA GLY A 268 -1.51 -16.18 40.42
C GLY A 268 -2.70 -15.44 39.83
N ASP A 269 -3.12 -15.82 38.61
CA ASP A 269 -4.24 -15.20 37.89
C ASP A 269 -5.55 -16.00 38.04
N TRP A 270 -5.65 -16.93 38.99
CA TRP A 270 -6.78 -17.86 39.11
C TRP A 270 -8.15 -17.18 39.14
N GLY A 271 -9.05 -17.59 38.25
CA GLY A 271 -10.40 -17.03 38.11
C GLY A 271 -10.47 -15.68 37.40
N CYS A 272 -9.36 -15.21 36.83
CA CYS A 272 -9.33 -14.03 35.98
C CYS A 272 -10.05 -14.27 34.65
N VAL A 273 -10.78 -13.26 34.14
CA VAL A 273 -11.69 -13.38 32.99
C VAL A 273 -11.38 -12.43 31.82
N GLN A 274 -10.33 -11.61 31.90
CA GLN A 274 -9.91 -10.74 30.79
C GLN A 274 -8.51 -10.16 31.05
N GLY A 275 -7.65 -10.15 30.03
CA GLY A 275 -6.31 -9.54 30.11
C GLY A 275 -5.36 -10.25 31.06
N CYS A 276 -5.64 -11.52 31.35
CA CYS A 276 -4.88 -12.36 32.25
C CYS A 276 -3.67 -12.90 31.50
N SER A 277 -2.48 -12.81 32.10
CA SER A 277 -1.29 -13.41 31.48
C SER A 277 -1.35 -14.93 31.62
N GLY A 278 -1.97 -15.43 32.70
CA GLY A 278 -2.13 -16.87 32.95
C GLY A 278 -3.21 -17.59 32.15
N ASP A 279 -3.80 -16.97 31.12
CA ASP A 279 -4.73 -17.62 30.17
C ASP A 279 -3.91 -18.36 29.11
N ALA A 280 -3.48 -19.56 29.44
CA ALA A 280 -2.54 -20.36 28.65
C ALA A 280 -3.24 -21.10 27.51
N ASN A 281 -4.57 -21.30 27.57
CA ASN A 281 -5.34 -21.95 26.51
C ASN A 281 -6.09 -20.96 25.60
N GLY A 282 -6.15 -19.68 25.97
CA GLY A 282 -6.77 -18.59 25.20
C GLY A 282 -8.30 -18.59 25.25
N ASP A 283 -8.91 -19.22 26.27
CA ASP A 283 -10.36 -19.32 26.43
C ASP A 283 -10.98 -18.18 27.24
N VAL A 284 -10.16 -17.21 27.65
CA VAL A 284 -10.54 -15.99 28.37
C VAL A 284 -10.87 -16.23 29.85
N LEU A 285 -10.72 -17.44 30.39
CA LEU A 285 -10.91 -17.75 31.81
C LEU A 285 -9.75 -18.56 32.39
N VAL A 286 -8.96 -17.96 33.29
CA VAL A 286 -7.88 -18.68 33.98
C VAL A 286 -8.44 -19.69 34.97
N ASN A 287 -8.32 -20.97 34.65
CA ASN A 287 -8.83 -22.07 35.44
C ASN A 287 -7.93 -23.32 35.35
N PHE A 288 -8.49 -24.49 35.64
CA PHE A 288 -7.76 -25.74 35.61
C PHE A 288 -7.30 -26.16 34.21
N GLU A 289 -8.01 -25.76 33.16
CA GLU A 289 -7.62 -26.05 31.77
C GLU A 289 -6.31 -25.35 31.38
N ASP A 290 -6.01 -24.18 31.94
CA ASP A 290 -4.72 -23.49 31.74
C ASP A 290 -3.55 -24.20 32.42
N VAL A 291 -3.80 -24.79 33.59
CA VAL A 291 -2.82 -25.66 34.26
C VAL A 291 -2.51 -26.87 33.39
N LEU A 292 -3.52 -27.46 32.74
CA LEU A 292 -3.31 -28.56 31.80
C LEU A 292 -2.56 -28.09 30.56
N ALA A 293 -2.82 -26.89 30.05
CA ALA A 293 -2.10 -26.32 28.91
C ALA A 293 -0.59 -26.21 29.20
N VAL A 294 -0.22 -25.63 30.35
CA VAL A 294 1.18 -25.54 30.80
C VAL A 294 1.84 -26.91 30.95
N LEU A 295 1.16 -27.87 31.60
CA LEU A 295 1.71 -29.21 31.79
C LEU A 295 1.90 -29.98 30.47
N ASN A 296 1.04 -29.76 29.48
CA ASN A 296 1.11 -30.43 28.18
C ASN A 296 2.27 -29.92 27.31
N HIS A 297 2.78 -28.72 27.58
CA HIS A 297 3.83 -28.07 26.79
C HIS A 297 5.12 -27.85 27.59
N TRP A 298 5.32 -28.61 28.67
CA TRP A 298 6.47 -28.49 29.56
C TRP A 298 7.81 -28.67 28.82
N GLY A 299 8.73 -27.71 28.96
CA GLY A 299 10.02 -27.71 28.27
C GLY A 299 10.29 -26.41 27.51
N GLY A 300 11.25 -26.44 26.58
CA GLY A 300 11.58 -25.26 25.76
C GLY A 300 10.53 -24.99 24.69
N CYS A 301 10.32 -23.70 24.45
CA CYS A 301 9.79 -23.17 23.20
C CYS A 301 10.98 -22.67 22.36
#